data_AF-A0A9X7G7L7-F1
#
_entry.id   AF-A0A9X7G7L7-F1
#
_cell.length_a   1.000
_cell.length_b   1.000
_cell.length_c   1.000
_cell.angle_alpha   90.00
_cell.angle_beta   90.00
_cell.angle_gamma   90.00
#
_symmetry.space_group_name_H-M   'P 1'
#
loop_
_entity.id
_entity.type
_entity.pdbx_description
1 polymer ?
#
loop_
_entity_poly.entity_id
_entity_poly.type
_entity_poly.pdbx_seq_one_letter_code
_entity_poly.pdbx_strand_id
1 'polypeptide(L)'
;MIKPLYAENIIVGVKYKNKLNWYINESDLWCLDYNQAGYSPSEYPEERKGISILNETTIANFLERIEKYKRFTEDIRLEFLRELRTNREEAYYDYNPCFLIDFERLIFYSNYPESISFEEYIPNNWRGYLQRFDEQVPYEYRYWEDKNKSYLVRED
;
A
#
# COMPACT_ATOMS: atom_id res chain seq x y z
N MET A 1 -5.05 -15.69 -7.92
CA MET A 1 -4.63 -14.94 -6.72
C MET A 1 -3.59 -13.94 -7.18
N ILE A 2 -3.80 -12.65 -6.94
CA ILE A 2 -2.85 -11.61 -7.35
C ILE A 2 -1.69 -11.62 -6.35
N LYS A 3 -0.48 -11.83 -6.87
CA LYS A 3 0.78 -11.73 -6.13
C LYS A 3 1.34 -10.33 -6.29
N PRO A 4 2.06 -9.81 -5.28
CA PRO A 4 2.82 -8.61 -5.49
C PRO A 4 3.96 -8.90 -6.48
N LEU A 5 4.22 -7.94 -7.35
CA LEU A 5 5.28 -7.95 -8.34
C LEU A 5 5.85 -6.53 -8.34
N TYR A 6 7.16 -6.42 -8.17
CA TYR A 6 7.86 -5.14 -8.05
C TYR A 6 7.38 -4.13 -9.09
N ALA A 7 6.93 -2.96 -8.63
CA ALA A 7 6.39 -1.86 -9.43
C ALA A 7 5.16 -2.17 -10.33
N GLU A 8 4.62 -3.39 -10.29
CA GLU A 8 3.38 -3.77 -11.00
C GLU A 8 2.18 -3.83 -10.04
N ASN A 9 2.26 -4.72 -9.04
CA ASN A 9 1.26 -4.88 -8.00
C ASN A 9 1.93 -4.72 -6.65
N ILE A 10 1.53 -3.71 -5.90
CA ILE A 10 2.20 -3.31 -4.67
C ILE A 10 1.39 -3.69 -3.45
N ILE A 11 2.08 -3.85 -2.32
CA ILE A 11 1.43 -4.06 -1.01
C ILE A 11 1.17 -2.69 -0.37
N VAL A 12 -0.09 -2.45 -0.03
CA VAL A 12 -0.56 -1.20 0.59
C VAL A 12 -1.26 -1.47 1.91
N GLY A 13 -0.79 -0.82 2.97
CA GLY A 13 -1.45 -0.81 4.27
C GLY A 13 -2.41 0.37 4.38
N VAL A 14 -3.67 0.12 4.73
CA VAL A 14 -4.66 1.16 4.98
C VAL A 14 -5.14 1.08 6.40
N LYS A 15 -4.97 2.16 7.16
CA LYS A 15 -5.62 2.37 8.45
C LYS A 15 -6.91 3.16 8.22
N TYR A 16 -8.02 2.53 8.55
CA TYR A 16 -9.35 3.12 8.46
C TYR A 16 -10.29 2.48 9.48
N LYS A 17 -11.06 3.31 10.18
CA LYS A 17 -11.88 2.94 11.33
C LYS A 17 -11.11 2.17 12.40
N ASN A 18 -9.91 2.65 12.74
CA ASN A 18 -9.00 2.05 13.73
C ASN A 18 -8.60 0.60 13.41
N LYS A 19 -8.60 0.20 12.13
CA LYS A 19 -8.16 -1.11 11.68
C LYS A 19 -7.18 -0.97 10.53
N LEU A 20 -6.10 -1.73 10.58
CA LEU A 20 -5.19 -1.88 9.44
C LEU A 20 -5.65 -3.05 8.57
N ASN A 21 -5.74 -2.84 7.27
CA ASN A 21 -5.91 -3.90 6.28
C ASN A 21 -4.85 -3.77 5.20
N TRP A 22 -4.41 -4.91 4.65
CA TRP A 22 -3.48 -4.96 3.53
C TRP A 22 -4.26 -5.17 2.22
N TYR A 23 -3.77 -4.53 1.16
CA TYR A 23 -4.28 -4.66 -0.21
C TYR A 23 -3.12 -4.90 -1.17
N ILE A 24 -3.37 -5.70 -2.21
CA ILE A 24 -2.39 -5.97 -3.29
C ILE A 24 -3.04 -5.71 -4.64
N ASN A 25 -2.61 -4.63 -5.30
CA ASN A 25 -3.13 -4.12 -6.59
C ASN A 25 -2.17 -3.05 -7.17
N GLU A 26 -2.55 -2.43 -8.30
CA GLU A 26 -1.72 -1.42 -8.96
C GLU A 26 -1.52 -0.15 -8.11
N SER A 27 -0.34 0.46 -8.21
CA SER A 27 0.04 1.68 -7.49
C SER A 27 -0.87 2.87 -7.78
N ASP A 28 -1.31 3.02 -9.02
CA ASP A 28 -2.08 4.16 -9.50
C ASP A 28 -3.41 4.30 -8.78
N LEU A 29 -3.99 3.20 -8.28
CA LEU A 29 -5.21 3.24 -7.46
C LEU A 29 -5.04 4.02 -6.15
N TRP A 30 -3.80 4.20 -5.70
CA TRP A 30 -3.45 4.83 -4.43
C TRP A 30 -2.90 6.24 -4.55
N CYS A 31 -2.80 6.80 -5.76
CA CYS A 31 -2.64 8.24 -5.88
C CYS A 31 -3.90 8.92 -5.31
N LEU A 32 -3.75 9.62 -4.18
CA LEU A 32 -4.90 10.09 -3.43
C LEU A 32 -5.61 11.25 -4.15
N ASP A 33 -4.88 12.17 -4.76
CA ASP A 33 -5.46 13.27 -5.55
C ASP A 33 -5.13 13.12 -7.05
N TYR A 34 -6.07 12.54 -7.81
CA TYR A 34 -5.93 12.37 -9.25
C TYR A 34 -5.89 13.69 -10.02
N ASN A 35 -6.45 14.77 -9.46
CA ASN A 35 -6.41 16.06 -10.12
C ASN A 35 -4.98 16.62 -10.09
N GLN A 36 -4.29 16.46 -8.96
CA GLN A 36 -2.89 16.90 -8.82
C GLN A 36 -1.94 16.03 -9.65
N ALA A 37 -2.21 14.73 -9.74
CA ALA A 37 -1.44 13.83 -10.61
C ALA A 37 -1.78 13.97 -12.11
N GLY A 38 -2.76 14.79 -12.47
CA GLY A 38 -3.08 15.10 -13.87
C GLY A 38 -3.95 14.07 -14.60
N TYR A 39 -4.59 13.14 -13.89
CA TYR A 39 -5.49 12.17 -14.51
C TYR A 39 -6.82 12.82 -14.92
N SER A 40 -7.27 12.52 -16.14
CA SER A 40 -8.59 12.85 -16.65
C SER A 40 -9.63 11.83 -16.17
N PRO A 41 -10.89 12.23 -15.92
CA PRO A 41 -11.95 11.29 -15.50
C PRO A 41 -12.18 10.09 -16.43
N SER A 42 -11.85 10.22 -17.72
CA SER A 42 -11.92 9.12 -18.70
C SER A 42 -10.85 8.04 -18.50
N GLU A 43 -9.77 8.35 -17.79
CA GLU A 43 -8.66 7.45 -17.49
C GLU A 43 -8.87 6.70 -16.17
N TYR A 44 -9.94 7.03 -15.43
CA TYR A 44 -10.14 6.47 -14.11
C TYR A 44 -10.52 4.98 -14.21
N PRO A 45 -9.79 4.09 -13.52
CA PRO A 45 -10.20 2.70 -13.42
C PRO A 45 -11.56 2.57 -12.72
N GLU A 46 -12.23 1.43 -12.89
CA GLU A 46 -13.58 1.19 -12.34
C GLU A 46 -13.65 1.47 -10.83
N GLU A 47 -12.60 1.05 -10.10
CA GLU A 47 -12.41 1.26 -8.68
C GLU A 47 -12.46 2.75 -8.29
N ARG A 48 -11.96 3.64 -9.16
CA ARG A 48 -11.84 5.09 -8.95
C ARG A 48 -12.92 5.92 -9.65
N LYS A 49 -13.86 5.30 -10.38
CA LYS A 49 -14.92 6.04 -11.09
C LYS A 49 -15.70 6.99 -10.17
N GLY A 50 -15.70 8.28 -10.52
CA GLY A 50 -16.34 9.32 -9.73
C GLY A 50 -15.63 9.67 -8.41
N ILE A 51 -14.41 9.16 -8.19
CA ILE A 51 -13.56 9.46 -7.03
C ILE A 51 -12.24 10.05 -7.54
N SER A 52 -12.21 11.36 -7.79
CA SER A 52 -10.96 12.05 -8.15
C SER A 52 -10.06 12.26 -6.94
N ILE A 53 -10.62 12.42 -5.74
CA ILE A 53 -9.88 12.59 -4.50
C ILE A 53 -10.24 11.44 -3.54
N LEU A 54 -9.25 10.62 -3.18
CA LEU A 54 -9.35 9.63 -2.12
C LEU A 54 -9.07 10.29 -0.78
N ASN A 55 -10.12 10.46 0.03
CA ASN A 55 -10.04 11.11 1.33
C ASN A 55 -11.04 10.47 2.30
N GLU A 56 -11.21 11.07 3.47
CA GLU A 56 -12.05 10.58 4.56
C GLU A 56 -13.52 10.38 4.17
N THR A 57 -14.00 11.13 3.17
CA THR A 57 -15.39 11.08 2.70
C THR A 57 -15.60 10.07 1.57
N THR A 58 -14.55 9.73 0.81
CA THR A 58 -14.63 8.84 -0.35
C THR A 58 -14.05 7.45 -0.11
N ILE A 59 -13.21 7.29 0.92
CA ILE A 59 -12.51 6.03 1.22
C ILE A 59 -13.45 4.86 1.44
N ALA A 60 -14.61 5.05 2.07
CA ALA A 60 -15.57 3.96 2.29
C ALA A 60 -16.03 3.32 0.97
N ASN A 61 -16.40 4.15 -0.01
CA ASN A 61 -16.84 3.68 -1.33
C ASN A 61 -15.69 3.05 -2.12
N PHE A 62 -14.48 3.60 -1.97
CA PHE A 62 -13.30 3.04 -2.63
C PHE A 62 -12.95 1.65 -2.08
N LEU A 63 -12.89 1.49 -0.75
CA LEU A 63 -12.59 0.21 -0.11
C LEU A 63 -13.58 -0.89 -0.49
N GLU A 64 -14.87 -0.55 -0.63
CA GLU A 64 -15.89 -1.50 -1.11
C GLU A 64 -15.55 -2.03 -2.52
N ARG A 65 -15.08 -1.15 -3.41
CA ARG A 65 -14.73 -1.51 -4.81
C ARG A 65 -13.44 -2.32 -4.90
N ILE A 66 -12.52 -2.15 -3.95
CA ILE A 66 -11.24 -2.86 -3.90
C ILE A 66 -11.22 -4.05 -2.94
N GLU A 67 -12.35 -4.45 -2.35
CA GLU A 67 -12.38 -5.53 -1.33
C GLU A 67 -11.79 -6.85 -1.86
N LYS A 68 -11.92 -7.14 -3.17
CA LYS A 68 -11.29 -8.30 -3.85
C LYS A 68 -9.74 -8.32 -3.74
N TYR A 69 -9.11 -7.17 -3.56
CA TYR A 69 -7.66 -7.01 -3.45
C TYR A 69 -7.15 -7.11 -2.01
N LYS A 70 -8.06 -7.11 -1.03
CA LYS A 70 -7.71 -7.22 0.38
C LYS A 70 -7.06 -8.57 0.70
N ARG A 71 -6.09 -8.56 1.61
CA ARG A 71 -5.36 -9.75 2.06
C ARG A 71 -5.21 -9.76 3.58
N PHE A 72 -5.24 -10.95 4.14
CA PHE A 72 -4.89 -11.14 5.55
C PHE A 72 -3.37 -11.15 5.71
N THR A 73 -2.89 -10.58 6.81
CA THR A 73 -1.45 -10.56 7.14
C THR A 73 -0.82 -11.94 7.08
N GLU A 74 -1.52 -12.97 7.56
CA GLU A 74 -1.00 -14.34 7.59
C GLU A 74 -0.85 -14.94 6.19
N ASP A 75 -1.76 -14.63 5.27
CA ASP A 75 -1.67 -15.11 3.88
C ASP A 75 -0.44 -14.50 3.20
N ILE A 76 -0.22 -13.19 3.37
CA ILE A 76 0.97 -12.50 2.84
C ILE A 76 2.24 -13.08 3.46
N ARG A 77 2.25 -13.31 4.79
CA ARG A 77 3.40 -13.91 5.50
C ARG A 77 3.73 -15.29 4.95
N LEU A 78 2.74 -16.17 4.83
CA LEU A 78 2.92 -17.53 4.35
C LEU A 78 3.52 -17.54 2.94
N GLU A 79 2.99 -16.70 2.05
CA GLU A 79 3.49 -16.57 0.69
C GLU A 79 4.89 -15.97 0.65
N PHE A 80 5.13 -14.87 1.35
CA PHE A 80 6.44 -14.24 1.44
C PHE A 80 7.51 -15.22 1.92
N LEU A 81 7.24 -15.95 3.01
CA LEU A 81 8.16 -16.96 3.55
C LEU A 81 8.36 -18.16 2.62
N ARG A 82 7.41 -18.45 1.73
CA ARG A 82 7.57 -19.47 0.69
C ARG A 82 8.48 -18.95 -0.42
N GLU A 83 8.18 -17.76 -0.96
CA GLU A 83 8.95 -17.15 -2.05
C GLU A 83 10.39 -16.84 -1.60
N LEU A 84 10.61 -16.41 -0.36
CA LEU A 84 11.96 -16.22 0.20
C LEU A 84 12.84 -17.48 0.18
N ARG A 85 12.24 -18.67 0.18
CA ARG A 85 12.99 -19.95 0.12
C ARG A 85 13.32 -20.36 -1.31
N THR A 86 12.54 -19.89 -2.29
CA THR A 86 12.63 -20.32 -3.69
C THR A 86 13.24 -19.28 -4.61
N ASN A 87 12.93 -18.00 -4.39
CA ASN A 87 13.45 -16.85 -5.11
C ASN A 87 13.71 -15.68 -4.17
N ARG A 88 14.80 -15.77 -3.40
CA ARG A 88 15.07 -14.88 -2.29
C ARG A 88 15.21 -13.41 -2.72
N GLU A 89 15.94 -13.15 -3.81
CA GLU A 89 16.24 -11.79 -4.26
C GLU A 89 14.97 -11.04 -4.69
N GLU A 90 14.16 -11.63 -5.57
CA GLU A 90 12.90 -11.02 -6.02
C GLU A 90 11.88 -10.90 -4.89
N ALA A 91 11.76 -11.91 -4.02
CA ALA A 91 10.81 -11.88 -2.91
C ALA A 91 11.03 -10.69 -1.98
N TYR A 92 12.27 -10.23 -1.79
CA TYR A 92 12.55 -9.03 -1.01
C TYR A 92 11.91 -7.77 -1.60
N TYR A 93 12.01 -7.62 -2.92
CA TYR A 93 11.50 -6.45 -3.64
C TYR A 93 9.98 -6.52 -3.79
N ASP A 94 9.46 -7.68 -4.19
CA ASP A 94 8.02 -7.88 -4.41
C ASP A 94 7.21 -7.68 -3.12
N TYR A 95 7.70 -8.21 -2.00
CA TYR A 95 6.96 -8.16 -0.74
C TYR A 95 7.33 -6.94 0.12
N ASN A 96 8.08 -5.98 -0.38
CA ASN A 96 8.33 -4.74 0.33
C ASN A 96 7.07 -3.86 0.31
N PRO A 97 6.47 -3.49 1.46
CA PRO A 97 5.26 -2.67 1.45
C PRO A 97 5.60 -1.29 0.91
N CYS A 98 4.83 -0.86 -0.10
CA CYS A 98 5.10 0.39 -0.80
C CYS A 98 4.41 1.57 -0.11
N PHE A 99 3.18 1.39 0.37
CA PHE A 99 2.40 2.47 0.97
C PHE A 99 1.83 2.11 2.33
N LEU A 100 1.77 3.10 3.22
CA LEU A 100 0.94 3.09 4.42
C LEU A 100 0.12 4.39 4.48
N ILE A 101 -1.20 4.25 4.40
CA ILE A 101 -2.13 5.37 4.36
C ILE A 101 -2.97 5.34 5.64
N ASP A 102 -2.92 6.43 6.41
CA ASP A 102 -3.59 6.59 7.69
C ASP A 102 -4.69 7.65 7.59
N PHE A 103 -5.93 7.21 7.42
CA PHE A 103 -7.10 8.09 7.25
C PHE A 103 -7.54 8.75 8.56
N GLU A 104 -7.10 8.25 9.72
CA GLU A 104 -7.36 8.91 11.00
C GLU A 104 -6.41 10.08 11.25
N ARG A 105 -5.14 9.92 10.86
CA ARG A 105 -4.09 10.93 11.07
C ARG A 105 -3.83 11.83 9.86
N LEU A 106 -4.44 11.50 8.72
CA LEU A 106 -4.28 12.16 7.42
C LEU A 106 -2.82 12.14 6.96
N ILE A 107 -2.24 10.94 6.95
CA ILE A 107 -0.84 10.72 6.59
C ILE A 107 -0.72 9.68 5.47
N PHE A 108 0.10 9.99 4.48
CA PHE A 108 0.58 9.05 3.48
C PHE A 108 2.08 8.82 3.72
N TYR A 109 2.48 7.58 4.00
CA TYR A 109 3.88 7.17 3.90
C TYR A 109 4.11 6.39 2.60
N SER A 110 5.09 6.84 1.83
CA SER A 110 5.53 6.24 0.57
C SER A 110 6.95 5.69 0.74
N ASN A 111 7.11 4.41 0.43
CA ASN A 111 8.38 3.74 0.20
C ASN A 111 8.35 3.09 -1.20
N TYR A 112 7.72 3.77 -2.16
CA TYR A 112 7.64 3.31 -3.54
C TYR A 112 9.06 3.27 -4.13
N PRO A 113 9.42 2.21 -4.87
CA PRO A 113 10.80 2.01 -5.26
C PRO A 113 11.21 2.75 -6.53
N GLU A 114 10.27 3.41 -7.23
CA GLU A 114 10.54 4.21 -8.42
C GLU A 114 10.38 5.72 -8.18
N SER A 115 10.74 6.52 -9.18
CA SER A 115 10.83 7.99 -9.11
C SER A 115 9.49 8.73 -9.03
N ILE A 116 8.37 8.06 -8.75
CA ILE A 116 7.04 8.69 -8.67
C ILE A 116 6.79 9.14 -7.22
N SER A 117 6.60 10.45 -7.03
CA SER A 117 6.34 11.06 -5.72
C SER A 117 4.86 10.98 -5.30
N PHE A 118 4.35 9.76 -5.06
CA PHE A 118 2.94 9.55 -4.66
C PHE A 118 2.54 10.36 -3.42
N GLU A 119 3.47 10.54 -2.49
CA GLU A 119 3.30 11.34 -1.27
C GLU A 119 3.06 12.83 -1.52
N GLU A 120 3.29 13.34 -2.73
CA GLU A 120 2.97 14.72 -3.11
C GLU A 120 1.53 14.84 -3.65
N TYR A 121 0.98 13.77 -4.23
CA TYR A 121 -0.36 13.76 -4.82
C TYR A 121 -1.44 13.42 -3.78
N ILE A 122 -1.53 14.25 -2.75
CA ILE A 122 -2.38 14.03 -1.56
C ILE A 122 -3.49 15.07 -1.42
N PRO A 123 -4.61 14.76 -0.73
CA PRO A 123 -5.68 15.71 -0.51
C PRO A 123 -5.22 16.89 0.36
N ASN A 124 -5.95 17.99 0.29
CA ASN A 124 -5.67 19.15 1.16
C ASN A 124 -5.65 18.76 2.65
N ASN A 125 -4.70 19.31 3.39
CA ASN A 125 -4.45 19.08 4.83
C ASN A 125 -3.87 17.69 5.19
N TRP A 126 -3.56 16.85 4.20
CA TRP A 126 -2.80 15.63 4.42
C TRP A 126 -1.30 15.92 4.51
N ARG A 127 -0.55 14.97 5.07
CA ARG A 127 0.91 14.99 5.12
C ARG A 127 1.46 13.78 4.38
N GLY A 128 2.34 14.02 3.41
CA GLY A 128 3.06 12.99 2.69
C GLY A 128 4.49 12.86 3.17
N TYR A 129 5.01 11.63 3.22
CA TYR A 129 6.39 11.35 3.57
C TYR A 129 6.98 10.28 2.65
N LEU A 130 8.05 10.61 1.93
CA LEU A 130 8.89 9.66 1.21
C LEU A 130 9.88 9.03 2.19
N GLN A 131 9.45 7.99 2.89
CA GLN A 131 10.26 7.30 3.88
C GLN A 131 9.69 5.93 4.22
N ARG A 132 10.54 5.13 4.86
CA ARG A 132 10.14 3.88 5.50
C ARG A 132 9.13 4.12 6.63
N PHE A 133 8.23 3.16 6.82
CA PHE A 133 7.14 3.24 7.79
C PHE A 133 6.94 1.96 8.61
N ASP A 134 7.92 1.05 8.62
CA ASP A 134 7.84 -0.25 9.30
C ASP A 134 7.42 -0.12 10.77
N GLU A 135 7.99 0.86 11.47
CA GLU A 135 7.71 1.15 12.88
C GLU A 135 6.27 1.63 13.12
N GLN A 136 5.63 2.17 12.08
CA GLN A 136 4.26 2.70 12.16
C GLN A 136 3.20 1.60 11.96
N VAL A 137 3.62 0.41 11.54
CA VAL A 137 2.78 -0.76 11.41
C VAL A 137 2.78 -1.51 12.75
N PRO A 138 1.61 -1.78 13.36
CA PRO A 138 1.54 -2.59 14.58
C PRO A 138 2.08 -4.00 14.35
N TYR A 139 2.71 -4.58 15.36
CA TYR A 139 3.45 -5.84 15.26
C TYR A 139 2.63 -6.98 14.64
N GLU A 140 1.34 -7.10 15.00
CA GLU A 140 0.43 -8.13 14.49
C GLU A 140 0.17 -8.03 12.97
N TYR A 141 0.46 -6.88 12.36
CA TYR A 141 0.32 -6.65 10.92
C TYR A 141 1.63 -6.75 10.14
N ARG A 142 2.77 -6.89 10.80
CA ARG A 142 4.08 -7.02 10.17
C ARG A 142 4.25 -8.43 9.61
N TYR A 143 3.77 -8.67 8.39
CA TYR A 143 3.88 -9.98 7.73
C TYR A 143 5.34 -10.40 7.48
N TRP A 144 6.27 -9.44 7.47
CA TRP A 144 7.70 -9.70 7.32
C TRP A 144 8.40 -10.08 8.62
N GLU A 145 7.69 -10.09 9.76
CA GLU A 145 8.21 -10.58 11.04
C GLU A 145 7.54 -11.93 11.38
N ASP A 146 8.34 -12.94 11.72
CA ASP A 146 7.90 -14.23 12.25
C ASP A 146 8.89 -14.73 13.32
N LYS A 147 8.36 -15.23 14.45
CA LYS A 147 9.15 -15.81 15.57
C LYS A 147 10.36 -14.96 16.00
N ASN A 148 10.16 -13.65 16.20
CA ASN A 148 11.21 -12.67 16.55
C ASN A 148 12.32 -12.49 15.51
N LYS A 149 12.08 -12.91 14.27
CA LYS A 149 12.97 -12.67 13.13
C LYS A 149 12.27 -11.74 12.15
N SER A 150 12.93 -10.65 11.79
CA SER A 150 12.57 -9.85 10.61
C SER A 150 13.18 -10.49 9.37
N TYR A 151 12.35 -10.69 8.36
CA TYR A 151 12.73 -11.27 7.08
C TYR A 151 12.94 -10.23 6.00
N LEU A 152 12.51 -8.99 6.17
CA LEU A 152 12.95 -7.88 5.33
C LEU A 152 14.29 -7.37 5.89
N VAL A 153 15.38 -7.76 5.22
CA VAL A 153 16.74 -7.27 5.53
C VAL A 153 16.88 -5.96 4.79
N ARG A 154 17.23 -4.90 5.51
CA ARG A 154 17.47 -3.59 4.92
C ARG A 154 18.81 -3.12 5.46
N GLU A 155 19.84 -3.11 4.61
CA GLU A 155 21.13 -2.49 4.95
C GLU A 155 20.93 -0.97 4.96
N ASP A 156 21.45 -0.32 6.00
CA ASP A 156 21.42 1.14 6.17
C ASP A 156 22.42 1.83 5.24
#